data_AF-A0A2U2Z0P4-F1
#
_entry.id   AF-A0A2U2Z0P4-F1
#
_cell.length_a   1.000
_cell.length_b   1.000
_cell.length_c   1.000
_cell.angle_alpha   90.00
_cell.angle_beta   90.00
_cell.angle_gamma   90.00
#
_symmetry.space_group_name_H-M   'P 1'
#
loop_
_entity.id
_entity.type
_entity.pdbx_description
1 polymer ?
#
loop_
_entity_poly.entity_id
_entity_poly.type
_entity_poly.pdbx_seq_one_letter_code
_entity_poly.pdbx_strand_id
1 'polypeptide(L)'
;MGRHSPSAARKDRLVPLPGHPAGYGHPARSGGSDVLTPTAPAAGTDTGLLASLGAWTWPGTTPDGQQVAHLLLAHRPGRTSHDTPDTIEARMRHLAETLGGLARAEDPAPETLGTLVTVGSHILLRLPGARWDLKAPAHPHWTRLVHDHGRAALILGLDPLAQSVDAPRVDAYLDAALARGRLLFGFARRTSRTA
;
A
#
# COMPACT_ATOMS: atom_id res chain seq x y z
N MET A 1 -35.96 2.91 -10.31
CA MET A 1 -35.18 1.94 -11.12
C MET A 1 -33.82 2.56 -11.43
N GLY A 2 -32.83 2.34 -10.55
CA GLY A 2 -31.47 2.89 -10.68
C GLY A 2 -30.51 1.81 -11.15
N ARG A 3 -29.79 2.10 -12.23
CA ARG A 3 -29.01 1.15 -13.03
C ARG A 3 -27.79 0.64 -12.26
N HIS A 4 -27.71 -0.68 -12.09
CA HIS A 4 -26.47 -1.38 -11.78
C HIS A 4 -25.54 -1.31 -13.00
N SER A 5 -24.40 -0.64 -12.87
CA SER A 5 -23.29 -0.80 -13.81
C SER A 5 -22.38 -1.93 -13.34
N PRO A 6 -22.06 -2.91 -14.19
CA PRO A 6 -21.28 -4.09 -13.82
C PRO A 6 -19.79 -3.77 -13.67
N SER A 7 -19.19 -4.30 -12.61
CA SER A 7 -17.76 -4.26 -12.31
C SER A 7 -16.98 -5.06 -13.35
N ALA A 8 -16.39 -4.36 -14.33
CA ALA A 8 -15.49 -4.95 -15.30
C ALA A 8 -14.23 -5.51 -14.62
N ALA A 9 -13.94 -6.77 -14.91
CA ALA A 9 -12.77 -7.51 -14.47
C ALA A 9 -11.47 -6.73 -14.77
N ARG A 10 -10.61 -6.59 -13.75
CA ARG A 10 -9.42 -5.72 -13.80
C ARG A 10 -8.14 -6.53 -13.59
N LYS A 11 -7.72 -7.24 -14.64
CA LYS A 11 -6.30 -7.54 -14.91
C LYS A 11 -5.65 -6.20 -15.34
N ASP A 12 -4.35 -5.98 -15.12
CA ASP A 12 -3.61 -4.71 -15.28
C ASP A 12 -3.56 -3.77 -14.04
N ARG A 13 -2.98 -4.26 -12.95
CA ARG A 13 -2.81 -3.48 -11.69
C ARG A 13 -1.37 -3.24 -11.25
N LEU A 14 -0.39 -3.64 -12.06
CA LEU A 14 1.02 -3.29 -11.86
C LEU A 14 1.46 -2.44 -13.06
N VAL A 15 1.87 -1.20 -12.80
CA VAL A 15 2.39 -0.31 -13.85
C VAL A 15 3.91 -0.30 -13.73
N PRO A 16 4.67 -0.73 -14.76
CA PRO A 16 6.12 -0.60 -14.78
C PRO A 16 6.53 0.88 -14.81
N LEU A 17 7.58 1.20 -14.05
CA LEU A 17 8.27 2.47 -14.16
C LEU A 17 8.99 2.55 -15.52
N PRO A 18 8.95 3.67 -16.26
CA PRO A 18 9.83 3.88 -17.41
C PRO A 18 11.31 3.86 -16.95
N GLY A 19 12.14 3.15 -17.73
CA GLY A 19 13.42 2.59 -17.31
C GLY A 19 14.54 3.57 -16.94
N HIS A 20 15.42 3.09 -16.05
CA HIS A 20 16.82 3.53 -15.99
C HIS A 20 17.63 2.74 -17.03
N PRO A 21 18.54 3.37 -17.79
CA PRO A 21 19.35 2.67 -18.76
C PRO A 21 20.33 1.70 -18.08
N ALA A 22 20.38 0.49 -18.61
CA ALA A 22 21.44 -0.47 -18.38
C ALA A 22 22.66 -0.11 -19.22
N GLY A 23 23.84 -0.09 -18.59
CA GLY A 23 25.16 0.02 -19.22
C GLY A 23 26.20 0.38 -18.17
N TYR A 24 27.41 -0.17 -18.11
CA TYR A 24 28.14 -1.17 -18.89
C TYR A 24 29.32 -1.62 -18.00
N GLY A 25 29.88 -2.81 -18.24
CA GLY A 25 31.30 -3.07 -17.95
C GLY A 25 31.60 -4.20 -16.95
N HIS A 26 31.86 -5.39 -17.47
CA HIS A 26 32.75 -6.37 -16.85
C HIS A 26 34.20 -6.04 -17.28
N PRO A 27 35.25 -6.39 -16.49
CA PRO A 27 35.83 -7.72 -16.67
C PRO A 27 36.38 -8.41 -15.38
N ALA A 28 36.33 -9.74 -15.44
CA ALA A 28 37.25 -10.79 -14.94
C ALA A 28 37.98 -10.71 -13.57
N ARG A 29 37.63 -11.71 -12.72
CA ARG A 29 38.48 -12.76 -12.09
C ARG A 29 39.46 -12.41 -10.95
N SER A 30 39.18 -12.91 -9.73
CA SER A 30 39.90 -14.00 -9.01
C SER A 30 39.77 -13.92 -7.49
N GLY A 31 39.40 -15.06 -6.87
CA GLY A 31 40.01 -15.58 -5.64
C GLY A 31 39.57 -14.99 -4.29
N GLY A 32 38.98 -15.83 -3.44
CA GLY A 32 38.86 -15.55 -2.00
C GLY A 32 37.61 -16.19 -1.40
N SER A 33 37.79 -17.35 -0.78
CA SER A 33 36.80 -17.95 0.11
C SER A 33 36.43 -16.96 1.21
N ASP A 34 35.17 -16.56 1.28
CA ASP A 34 34.63 -15.94 2.47
C ASP A 34 33.24 -16.48 2.76
N VAL A 35 33.01 -16.62 4.05
CA VAL A 35 31.89 -17.28 4.72
C VAL A 35 30.57 -16.80 4.13
N LEU A 36 29.74 -17.73 3.65
CA LEU A 36 28.34 -17.48 3.33
C LEU A 36 27.57 -17.22 4.63
N THR A 37 27.77 -16.03 5.19
CA THR A 37 26.73 -15.36 5.95
C THR A 37 25.61 -15.14 4.92
N PRO A 38 24.39 -15.64 5.13
CA PRO A 38 23.28 -15.23 4.28
C PRO A 38 23.08 -13.73 4.54
N THR A 39 23.72 -12.91 3.71
CA THR A 39 23.39 -11.50 3.56
C THR A 39 21.91 -11.48 3.20
N ALA A 40 21.07 -11.13 4.18
CA ALA A 40 19.66 -10.90 3.96
C ALA A 40 19.55 -10.03 2.70
N PRO A 41 18.81 -10.45 1.65
CA PRO A 41 18.55 -9.55 0.56
C PRO A 41 17.89 -8.32 1.19
N ALA A 42 18.47 -7.14 0.98
CA ALA A 42 17.84 -5.89 1.33
C ALA A 42 16.44 -5.95 0.70
N ALA A 43 15.44 -6.21 1.54
CA ALA A 43 14.11 -6.57 1.13
C ALA A 43 13.42 -5.31 0.63
N GLY A 44 13.79 -4.87 -0.57
CA GLY A 44 12.95 -3.99 -1.35
C GLY A 44 11.61 -4.71 -1.46
N THR A 45 10.59 -4.15 -0.82
CA THR A 45 9.23 -4.70 -0.66
C THR A 45 8.94 -5.76 -1.71
N ASP A 46 8.98 -7.04 -1.30
CA ASP A 46 8.93 -8.19 -2.19
C ASP A 46 7.76 -8.01 -3.19
N THR A 47 8.03 -8.20 -4.47
CA THR A 47 7.00 -8.06 -5.52
C THR A 47 5.79 -8.95 -5.24
N GLY A 48 6.01 -10.09 -4.55
CA GLY A 48 4.95 -10.96 -4.06
C GLY A 48 4.03 -10.29 -3.02
N LEU A 49 4.57 -9.45 -2.12
CA LEU A 49 3.77 -8.73 -1.13
C LEU A 49 2.89 -7.68 -1.82
N LEU A 50 3.46 -6.86 -2.70
CA LEU A 50 2.70 -5.85 -3.45
C LEU A 50 1.57 -6.48 -4.28
N ALA A 51 1.85 -7.61 -4.92
CA ALA A 51 0.84 -8.36 -5.64
C ALA A 51 -0.25 -8.88 -4.70
N SER A 52 0.07 -9.27 -3.46
CA SER A 52 -0.91 -9.76 -2.49
C SER A 52 -1.72 -8.67 -1.79
N LEU A 53 -1.39 -7.39 -1.95
CA LEU A 53 -2.16 -6.29 -1.34
C LEU A 53 -3.46 -5.98 -2.08
N GLY A 54 -4.50 -5.73 -1.30
CA GLY A 54 -5.69 -4.99 -1.71
C GLY A 54 -5.57 -3.54 -1.28
N ALA A 55 -6.14 -2.65 -2.07
CA ALA A 55 -6.27 -1.24 -1.76
C ALA A 55 -7.73 -0.82 -1.90
N TRP A 56 -8.23 -0.03 -0.94
CA TRP A 56 -9.58 0.54 -0.93
C TRP A 56 -9.48 2.02 -0.60
N THR A 57 -10.31 2.83 -1.24
CA THR A 57 -10.29 4.29 -1.08
C THR A 57 -11.69 4.82 -0.86
N TRP A 58 -11.81 5.74 0.08
CA TRP A 58 -13.06 6.46 0.33
C TRP A 58 -12.76 7.85 0.90
N PRO A 59 -13.62 8.84 0.62
CA PRO A 59 -13.59 10.12 1.33
C PRO A 59 -14.06 9.90 2.77
N GLY A 60 -13.45 10.58 3.74
CA GLY A 60 -14.00 10.66 5.09
C GLY A 60 -13.78 12.03 5.70
N THR A 61 -14.16 12.16 6.96
CA THR A 61 -14.11 13.41 7.70
C THR A 61 -13.40 13.15 9.02
N THR A 62 -12.40 13.96 9.35
CA THR A 62 -11.74 13.90 10.67
C THR A 62 -12.68 14.43 11.75
N PRO A 63 -12.43 14.16 13.03
CA PRO A 63 -13.21 14.73 14.14
C PRO A 63 -13.28 16.27 14.08
N ASP A 64 -12.26 16.92 13.53
CA ASP A 64 -12.19 18.38 13.33
C ASP A 64 -13.03 18.90 12.14
N GLY A 65 -13.84 18.03 11.51
CA GLY A 65 -14.66 18.38 10.36
C GLY A 65 -13.90 18.52 9.04
N GLN A 66 -12.59 18.22 9.01
CA GLN A 66 -11.79 18.32 7.79
C GLN A 66 -12.03 17.10 6.90
N GLN A 67 -12.19 17.34 5.60
CA GLN A 67 -12.25 16.23 4.64
C GLN A 67 -10.86 15.60 4.50
N VAL A 68 -10.83 14.27 4.46
CA VAL A 68 -9.60 13.50 4.33
C VAL A 68 -9.82 12.33 3.38
N ALA A 69 -8.83 12.10 2.53
CA ALA A 69 -8.79 10.94 1.67
C ALA A 69 -8.29 9.73 2.47
N HIS A 70 -9.10 8.69 2.64
CA HIS A 70 -8.68 7.44 3.30
C HIS A 70 -8.22 6.41 2.27
N LEU A 71 -7.13 5.73 2.57
CA LEU A 71 -6.58 4.63 1.80
C LEU A 71 -6.34 3.45 2.75
N LEU A 72 -7.11 2.37 2.60
CA LEU A 72 -6.86 1.11 3.30
C LEU A 72 -6.00 0.21 2.45
N LEU A 73 -4.98 -0.37 3.08
CA LEU A 73 -4.21 -1.49 2.59
C LEU A 73 -4.47 -2.70 3.48
N ALA A 74 -4.79 -3.83 2.88
CA ALA A 74 -4.93 -5.10 3.58
C ALA A 74 -4.41 -6.24 2.70
N HIS A 75 -3.92 -7.31 3.34
CA HIS A 75 -3.50 -8.48 2.58
C HIS A 75 -4.73 -9.18 2.00
N ARG A 76 -4.69 -9.55 0.71
CA ARG A 76 -5.74 -10.39 0.13
C ARG A 76 -5.60 -11.78 0.71
N PRO A 77 -6.68 -12.46 1.12
CA PRO A 77 -6.58 -13.83 1.62
C PRO A 77 -5.79 -14.68 0.61
N GLY A 78 -4.77 -15.35 1.14
CA GLY A 78 -3.80 -16.06 0.35
C GLY A 78 -4.43 -17.19 -0.46
N ARG A 79 -3.83 -17.49 -1.61
CA ARG A 79 -4.21 -18.64 -2.44
C ARG A 79 -3.41 -19.89 -2.08
N THR A 80 -2.44 -19.77 -1.17
CA THR A 80 -1.47 -20.82 -0.88
C THR A 80 -1.45 -21.16 0.61
N SER A 81 -1.07 -22.40 0.93
CA SER A 81 -0.99 -22.90 2.32
C SER A 81 0.05 -22.18 3.19
N HIS A 82 0.92 -21.35 2.60
CA HIS A 82 1.93 -20.56 3.30
C HIS A 82 1.39 -19.20 3.80
N ASP A 83 0.20 -18.81 3.35
CA ASP A 83 -0.45 -17.56 3.75
C ASP A 83 -1.28 -17.78 5.03
N THR A 84 -0.61 -18.17 6.12
CA THR A 84 -1.25 -18.25 7.43
C THR A 84 -1.51 -16.85 7.99
N PRO A 85 -2.46 -16.69 8.92
CA PRO A 85 -2.71 -15.40 9.57
C PRO A 85 -1.44 -14.78 10.17
N ASP A 86 -0.57 -15.59 10.78
CA ASP A 86 0.68 -15.13 11.39
C ASP A 86 1.70 -14.63 10.35
N THR A 87 1.83 -15.32 9.21
CA THR A 87 2.76 -14.89 8.15
C THR A 87 2.24 -13.65 7.44
N ILE A 88 0.93 -13.55 7.25
CA ILE A 88 0.26 -12.34 6.74
C ILE A 88 0.51 -11.17 7.68
N GLU A 89 0.24 -11.35 8.97
CA GLU A 89 0.43 -10.29 9.96
C GLU A 89 1.90 -9.84 10.03
N ALA A 90 2.85 -10.77 10.07
CA ALA A 90 4.27 -10.44 10.07
C ALA A 90 4.68 -9.62 8.84
N ARG A 91 4.15 -9.97 7.65
CA ARG A 91 4.38 -9.21 6.41
C ARG A 91 3.77 -7.82 6.47
N MET A 92 2.54 -7.69 6.98
CA MET A 92 1.87 -6.40 7.12
C MET A 92 2.59 -5.51 8.15
N ARG A 93 3.07 -6.05 9.27
CA ARG A 93 3.90 -5.31 10.23
C ARG A 93 5.23 -4.86 9.60
N HIS A 94 5.89 -5.74 8.84
CA HIS A 94 7.11 -5.35 8.13
C HIS A 94 6.85 -4.23 7.10
N LEU A 95 5.69 -4.24 6.43
CA LEU A 95 5.26 -3.15 5.55
C LEU A 95 5.06 -1.83 6.32
N ALA A 96 4.49 -1.88 7.53
CA ALA A 96 4.36 -0.71 8.40
C ALA A 96 5.72 -0.12 8.77
N GLU A 97 6.69 -0.96 9.14
CA GLU A 97 8.07 -0.54 9.40
C GLU A 97 8.73 0.08 8.16
N THR A 98 8.50 -0.51 6.99
CA THR A 98 9.03 -0.01 5.71
C THR A 98 8.46 1.36 5.36
N LEU A 99 7.21 1.62 5.76
CA LEU A 99 6.54 2.91 5.66
C LEU A 99 7.04 3.94 6.68
N GLY A 100 8.04 3.63 7.50
CA GLY A 100 8.58 4.53 8.52
C GLY A 100 7.91 4.40 9.89
N GLY A 101 7.15 3.33 10.10
CA GLY A 101 6.38 3.10 11.31
C GLY A 101 4.95 3.65 11.17
N LEU A 102 3.97 2.83 11.55
CA LEU A 102 2.56 3.23 11.65
C LEU A 102 2.13 3.16 13.12
N ALA A 103 1.25 4.07 13.52
CA ALA A 103 0.72 4.15 14.88
C ALA A 103 -0.51 3.26 15.07
N ARG A 104 -0.82 2.91 16.32
CA ARG A 104 -2.14 2.37 16.66
C ARG A 104 -3.18 3.49 16.68
N ALA A 105 -4.47 3.13 16.74
CA ALA A 105 -5.56 4.10 16.77
C ALA A 105 -5.49 5.09 17.94
N GLU A 106 -4.86 4.68 19.03
CA GLU A 106 -4.67 5.42 20.27
C GLU A 106 -3.47 6.40 20.23
N ASP A 107 -2.58 6.23 19.26
CA ASP A 107 -1.38 7.04 19.10
C ASP A 107 -1.54 8.07 17.95
N PRO A 108 -0.85 9.21 18.01
CA PRO A 108 -0.86 10.17 16.91
C PRO A 108 -0.29 9.53 15.63
N ALA A 109 -1.07 9.54 14.56
CA ALA A 109 -0.68 8.94 13.29
C ALA A 109 0.54 9.65 12.67
N PRO A 110 1.69 8.95 12.49
CA PRO A 110 2.90 9.55 11.96
C PRO A 110 2.77 9.83 10.47
N GLU A 111 3.61 10.75 9.98
CA GLU A 111 3.83 10.88 8.55
C GLU A 111 4.69 9.72 8.07
N THR A 112 4.16 8.99 7.10
CA THR A 112 4.82 7.81 6.54
C THR A 112 5.81 8.23 5.45
N LEU A 113 6.81 7.39 5.24
CA LEU A 113 7.70 7.43 4.09
C LEU A 113 6.98 7.04 2.78
N GLY A 114 5.76 6.50 2.88
CA GLY A 114 4.88 6.22 1.75
C GLY A 114 4.46 7.51 1.04
N THR A 115 4.66 7.55 -0.27
CA THR A 115 4.44 8.77 -1.06
C THR A 115 3.34 8.55 -2.09
N LEU A 116 2.37 9.47 -2.17
CA LEU A 116 1.37 9.48 -3.23
C LEU A 116 1.92 10.22 -4.45
N VAL A 117 1.90 9.54 -5.60
CA VAL A 117 2.34 10.07 -6.89
C VAL A 117 1.17 10.08 -7.84
N THR A 118 0.91 11.22 -8.47
CA THR A 118 -0.08 11.32 -9.55
C THR A 118 0.57 11.00 -10.88
N VAL A 119 0.03 10.01 -11.61
CA VAL A 119 0.44 9.65 -12.97
C VAL A 119 -0.81 9.66 -13.84
N GLY A 120 -0.96 10.70 -14.67
CA GLY A 120 -2.19 10.94 -15.43
C GLY A 120 -3.41 11.08 -14.50
N SER A 121 -4.43 10.25 -14.72
CA SER A 121 -5.64 10.19 -13.87
C SER A 121 -5.55 9.19 -12.72
N HIS A 122 -4.36 8.65 -12.45
CA HIS A 122 -4.14 7.63 -11.44
C HIS A 122 -3.30 8.17 -10.29
N ILE A 123 -3.65 7.77 -9.07
CA ILE A 123 -2.82 7.97 -7.89
C ILE A 123 -2.18 6.62 -7.56
N LEU A 124 -0.86 6.66 -7.42
CA LEU A 124 -0.04 5.53 -7.04
C LEU A 124 0.54 5.79 -5.65
N LEU A 125 0.54 4.79 -4.78
CA LEU A 125 1.30 4.80 -3.54
C LEU A 125 2.66 4.18 -3.80
N ARG A 126 3.70 5.02 -3.73
CA ARG A 126 5.08 4.59 -3.75
C ARG A 126 5.51 4.16 -2.36
N LEU A 127 5.94 2.92 -2.27
CA LEU A 127 6.51 2.34 -1.07
C LEU A 127 8.04 2.50 -1.08
N PRO A 128 8.67 2.86 0.04
CA PRO A 128 10.12 2.99 0.11
C PRO A 128 10.80 1.67 -0.27
N GLY A 129 11.80 1.74 -1.15
CA GLY A 129 12.52 0.56 -1.63
C GLY A 129 11.71 -0.39 -2.51
N ALA A 130 10.44 -0.12 -2.80
CA ALA A 130 9.65 -0.92 -3.72
C ALA A 130 10.02 -0.58 -5.17
N ARG A 131 10.20 -1.62 -5.99
CA ARG A 131 10.40 -1.47 -7.44
C ARG A 131 9.11 -1.07 -8.18
N TRP A 132 7.95 -1.30 -7.54
CA TRP A 132 6.63 -1.10 -8.12
C TRP A 132 5.80 -0.20 -7.23
N ASP A 133 5.03 0.70 -7.84
CA ASP A 133 4.08 1.55 -7.11
C ASP A 133 2.70 0.86 -7.06
N LEU A 134 2.01 0.98 -5.92
CA LEU A 134 0.69 0.40 -5.73
C LEU A 134 -0.40 1.33 -6.27
N LYS A 135 -1.18 0.88 -7.24
CA LYS A 135 -2.28 1.67 -7.80
C LYS A 135 -3.47 1.74 -6.83
N ALA A 136 -3.75 2.94 -6.33
CA ALA A 136 -4.96 3.19 -5.54
C ALA A 136 -6.21 3.15 -6.44
N PRO A 137 -7.34 2.56 -5.99
CA PRO A 137 -8.60 2.70 -6.69
C PRO A 137 -8.97 4.18 -6.86
N ALA A 138 -9.10 4.62 -8.11
CA ALA A 138 -9.39 6.00 -8.44
C ALA A 138 -10.90 6.26 -8.39
N HIS A 139 -11.33 7.03 -7.39
CA HIS A 139 -12.66 7.64 -7.34
C HIS A 139 -12.50 9.16 -7.48
N PRO A 140 -13.26 9.86 -8.35
CA PRO A 140 -13.05 11.28 -8.62
C PRO A 140 -13.02 12.16 -7.37
N HIS A 141 -13.92 11.89 -6.42
CA HIS A 141 -14.00 12.63 -5.17
C HIS A 141 -12.78 12.38 -4.28
N TRP A 142 -12.33 11.13 -4.14
CA TRP A 142 -11.13 10.80 -3.38
C TRP A 142 -9.86 11.38 -4.01
N THR A 143 -9.72 11.27 -5.33
CA THR A 143 -8.58 11.84 -6.08
C THR A 143 -8.52 13.35 -5.88
N ARG A 144 -9.66 14.04 -5.93
CA ARG A 144 -9.74 15.47 -5.64
C ARG A 144 -9.28 15.79 -4.22
N LEU A 145 -9.71 15.05 -3.20
CA LEU A 145 -9.25 15.26 -1.82
C LEU A 145 -7.73 15.11 -1.68
N VAL A 146 -7.13 14.11 -2.34
CA VAL A 146 -5.67 13.94 -2.34
C VAL A 146 -4.97 15.13 -3.00
N HIS A 147 -5.56 15.69 -4.06
CA HIS A 147 -5.03 16.89 -4.73
C HIS A 147 -5.16 18.14 -3.87
N ASP A 148 -6.34 18.36 -3.28
CA ASP A 148 -6.69 19.56 -2.53
C ASP A 148 -5.93 19.61 -1.18
N HIS A 149 -5.79 18.48 -0.49
CA HIS A 149 -5.12 18.42 0.82
C HIS A 149 -3.65 17.98 0.77
N GLY A 150 -3.18 17.48 -0.38
CA GLY A 150 -1.79 17.04 -0.54
C GLY A 150 -1.39 15.83 0.33
N ARG A 151 -2.35 15.14 0.95
CA ARG A 151 -2.12 13.97 1.80
C ARG A 151 -3.32 13.02 1.79
N ALA A 152 -3.08 11.76 2.12
CA ALA A 152 -4.12 10.78 2.44
C ALA A 152 -3.83 10.10 3.78
N ALA A 153 -4.88 9.81 4.54
CA ALA A 153 -4.80 8.92 5.69
C ALA A 153 -4.59 7.49 5.16
N LEU A 154 -3.48 6.89 5.57
CA LEU A 154 -3.13 5.52 5.28
C LEU A 154 -3.56 4.65 6.46
N ILE A 155 -4.38 3.65 6.18
CA ILE A 155 -4.83 2.64 7.12
C ILE A 155 -4.26 1.32 6.65
N LEU A 156 -3.61 0.58 7.55
CA LEU A 156 -3.06 -0.73 7.29
C LEU A 156 -3.76 -1.75 8.18
N GLY A 157 -4.47 -2.68 7.55
CA GLY A 157 -5.10 -3.79 8.23
C GLY A 157 -4.18 -4.99 8.36
N LEU A 158 -4.05 -5.54 9.57
CA LEU A 158 -3.26 -6.75 9.82
C LEU A 158 -4.01 -8.04 9.45
N ASP A 159 -5.34 -7.97 9.36
CA ASP A 159 -6.19 -9.08 8.97
C ASP A 159 -6.43 -9.14 7.46
N PRO A 160 -6.56 -10.34 6.88
CA PRO A 160 -6.82 -10.47 5.46
C PRO A 160 -8.20 -9.94 5.09
N LEU A 161 -8.28 -9.24 3.96
CA LEU A 161 -9.54 -8.72 3.40
C LEU A 161 -9.65 -9.08 1.92
N ALA A 162 -10.75 -9.74 1.55
CA ALA A 162 -11.00 -10.12 0.16
C ALA A 162 -11.16 -8.87 -0.72
N GLN A 163 -10.46 -8.81 -1.86
CA GLN A 163 -10.48 -7.63 -2.73
C GLN A 163 -11.87 -7.25 -3.28
N SER A 164 -12.81 -8.20 -3.31
CA SER A 164 -14.16 -8.02 -3.83
C SER A 164 -15.18 -7.62 -2.78
N VAL A 165 -14.75 -7.22 -1.57
CA VAL A 165 -15.67 -6.70 -0.56
C VAL A 165 -16.24 -5.36 -1.01
N ASP A 166 -17.54 -5.18 -0.78
CA ASP A 166 -18.29 -3.95 -0.95
C ASP A 166 -18.11 -3.03 0.27
N ALA A 167 -18.52 -1.76 0.13
CA ALA A 167 -18.32 -0.74 1.16
C ALA A 167 -18.83 -1.14 2.56
N PRO A 168 -20.05 -1.71 2.73
CA PRO A 168 -20.54 -2.11 4.05
C PRO A 168 -19.66 -3.19 4.72
N ARG A 169 -19.03 -4.06 3.92
CA ARG A 169 -18.11 -5.08 4.44
C ARG A 169 -16.74 -4.51 4.76
N VAL A 170 -16.29 -3.48 4.05
CA VAL A 170 -15.10 -2.71 4.43
C VAL A 170 -15.34 -2.01 5.76
N ASP A 171 -16.50 -1.39 5.95
CA ASP A 171 -16.86 -0.72 7.21
C ASP A 171 -16.89 -1.72 8.38
N ALA A 172 -17.57 -2.85 8.21
CA ALA A 172 -17.60 -3.91 9.23
C ALA A 172 -16.21 -4.49 9.53
N TYR A 173 -15.33 -4.57 8.52
CA TYR A 173 -13.94 -4.98 8.71
C TYR A 173 -13.17 -3.94 9.52
N LEU A 174 -13.33 -2.65 9.22
CA LEU A 174 -12.68 -1.57 9.95
C LEU A 174 -13.12 -1.56 11.41
N ASP A 175 -14.43 -1.66 11.68
CA ASP A 175 -14.95 -1.70 13.05
C ASP A 175 -14.40 -2.90 13.83
N ALA A 176 -14.41 -4.09 13.23
CA ALA A 176 -13.91 -5.30 13.86
C ALA A 176 -12.39 -5.26 14.08
N ALA A 177 -11.62 -4.78 13.10
CA ALA A 177 -10.17 -4.68 13.21
C ALA A 177 -9.75 -3.58 14.18
N LEU A 178 -10.48 -2.47 14.22
CA LEU A 178 -10.27 -1.38 15.17
C LEU A 178 -10.52 -1.86 16.61
N ALA A 179 -11.65 -2.52 16.86
CA ALA A 179 -11.99 -3.08 18.18
C ALA A 179 -10.95 -4.09 18.69
N ARG A 180 -10.22 -4.74 17.77
CA ARG A 180 -9.16 -5.71 18.08
C ARG A 180 -7.76 -5.10 18.12
N GLY A 181 -7.60 -3.80 17.87
CA GLY A 181 -6.29 -3.14 17.80
C GLY A 181 -5.43 -3.64 16.63
N ARG A 182 -6.06 -4.07 15.53
CA ARG A 182 -5.42 -4.69 14.35
C ARG A 182 -5.38 -3.76 13.14
N LEU A 183 -5.59 -2.47 13.37
CA LEU A 183 -5.39 -1.40 12.40
C LEU A 183 -4.20 -0.54 12.82
N LEU A 184 -3.36 -0.22 11.84
CA LEU A 184 -2.29 0.74 11.99
C LEU A 184 -2.57 1.96 11.09
N PHE A 185 -2.21 3.14 11.56
CA PHE A 185 -2.57 4.43 10.95
C PHE A 185 -1.31 5.26 10.67
N GLY A 186 -1.37 6.04 9.60
CA GLY A 186 -0.36 7.01 9.24
C GLY A 186 -0.88 7.96 8.16
N PHE A 187 -0.03 8.88 7.72
CA PHE A 187 -0.34 9.76 6.59
C PHE A 187 0.66 9.59 5.45
N ALA A 188 0.16 9.41 4.23
CA ALA A 188 0.99 9.42 3.02
C ALA A 188 0.90 10.81 2.38
N ARG A 189 2.05 11.46 2.19
CA ARG A 189 2.12 12.77 1.54
C ARG A 189 2.12 12.63 0.03
N ARG A 190 1.43 13.55 -0.65
CA ARG A 190 1.54 13.69 -2.10
C ARG A 190 2.85 14.40 -2.41
N THR A 191 3.66 13.79 -3.26
CA THR A 191 4.75 14.53 -3.91
C THR A 191 4.28 14.92 -5.30
N SER A 192 4.33 16.21 -5.58
CA SER A 192 4.31 16.70 -6.94
C SER A 192 5.69 16.40 -7.54
N ARG A 193 5.75 15.40 -8.41
CA ARG A 193 6.88 15.31 -9.33
C ARG A 193 6.69 16.44 -10.34
N THR A 194 7.39 17.55 -10.16
CA THR A 194 7.73 18.41 -11.29
C THR A 194 8.53 17.54 -12.25
N ALA A 195 7.90 17.20 -13.38
CA ALA A 195 8.62 16.73 -14.55
C ALA A 195 9.55 17.84 -15.03
#